data_AF-A0A6I9N7H9-F1
#
_entry.id   AF-A0A6I9N7H9-F1
#
_cell.length_a   1.000
_cell.length_b   1.000
_cell.length_c   1.000
_cell.angle_alpha   90.00
_cell.angle_beta   90.00
_cell.angle_gamma   90.00
#
_symmetry.space_group_name_H-M   'P 1'
#
loop_
_entity.id
_entity.type
_entity.pdbx_description
1 polymer ?
#
loop_
_entity_poly.entity_id
_entity_poly.type
_entity_poly.pdbx_seq_one_letter_code
_entity_poly.pdbx_strand_id
1 'polypeptide(L)'
;MGKKSRVKIQKSGSGATPVVTPKEMMNLIAELLQKCSSAAPSAGKEWEEYTQIRGLVEKIRKKQKGMSILFDGSRDDYFPDLMSWAQESGASCDGFTVANFGTEGYGLRATRDIKAEELFLWIPRKMLMTVESAQNSVMGKGGKGLN
;
A
#
# COMPACT_ATOMS: atom_id res chain seq x y z
N MET A 1 27.83 -4.57 -41.19
CA MET A 1 27.83 -5.34 -39.93
C MET A 1 27.13 -4.51 -38.87
N GLY A 2 25.92 -4.89 -38.44
CA GLY A 2 25.16 -4.16 -37.42
C GLY A 2 24.20 -5.12 -36.73
N LYS A 3 24.64 -5.71 -35.62
CA LYS A 3 23.85 -6.64 -34.81
C LYS A 3 22.75 -5.84 -34.10
N LYS A 4 21.48 -6.00 -34.53
CA LYS A 4 20.32 -5.53 -33.76
C LYS A 4 20.05 -6.54 -32.65
N SER A 5 20.43 -6.19 -31.43
CA SER A 5 20.15 -6.98 -30.22
C SER A 5 18.65 -6.93 -29.91
N ARG A 6 17.98 -8.08 -30.03
CA ARG A 6 16.58 -8.28 -29.64
C ARG A 6 16.56 -8.68 -28.16
N VAL A 7 16.14 -7.76 -27.30
CA VAL A 7 15.94 -8.05 -25.87
C VAL A 7 14.84 -9.11 -25.73
N LYS A 8 15.19 -10.24 -25.09
CA LYS A 8 14.25 -11.32 -24.75
C LYS A 8 13.49 -10.94 -23.48
N ILE A 9 12.18 -10.78 -23.60
CA ILE A 9 11.26 -10.77 -22.46
C ILE A 9 11.15 -12.22 -21.95
N GLN A 10 11.74 -12.50 -20.79
CA GLN A 10 11.52 -13.75 -20.08
C GLN A 10 10.15 -13.72 -19.40
N LYS A 11 9.19 -14.48 -19.93
CA LYS A 11 7.98 -14.88 -19.20
C LYS A 11 8.37 -15.96 -18.19
N SER A 12 8.41 -15.62 -16.91
CA SER A 12 8.35 -16.61 -15.83
C SER A 12 6.93 -17.17 -15.77
N GLY A 13 6.79 -18.46 -16.07
CA GLY A 13 5.52 -19.17 -15.98
C GLY A 13 5.07 -19.30 -14.52
N SER A 14 3.82 -18.93 -14.26
CA SER A 14 3.05 -19.37 -13.10
C SER A 14 1.69 -19.83 -13.61
N GLY A 15 1.19 -20.94 -13.07
CA GLY A 15 0.07 -21.70 -13.60
C GLY A 15 -1.16 -20.85 -13.92
N ALA A 16 -1.81 -21.17 -15.05
CA ALA A 16 -3.00 -20.48 -15.50
C ALA A 16 -4.17 -20.73 -14.54
N THR A 17 -4.33 -19.85 -13.54
CA THR A 17 -5.62 -19.64 -12.90
C THR A 17 -6.60 -19.16 -13.96
N PRO A 18 -7.81 -19.74 -14.09
CA PRO A 18 -8.78 -19.30 -15.07
C PRO A 18 -9.02 -17.79 -14.90
N VAL A 19 -8.95 -17.06 -16.02
CA VAL A 19 -9.16 -15.61 -16.04
C VAL A 19 -10.58 -15.33 -15.57
N VAL A 20 -10.71 -14.82 -14.35
CA VAL A 20 -12.00 -14.48 -13.76
C VAL A 20 -12.59 -13.33 -14.56
N THR A 21 -13.83 -13.51 -14.99
CA THR A 21 -14.52 -12.46 -15.76
C THR A 21 -14.83 -11.28 -14.84
N PRO A 22 -14.84 -10.04 -15.36
CA PRO A 22 -15.26 -8.87 -14.58
C PRO A 22 -16.63 -9.06 -13.92
N LYS A 23 -17.56 -9.74 -14.62
CA LYS A 23 -18.90 -10.07 -14.11
C LYS A 23 -18.85 -11.00 -12.89
N GLU A 24 -18.06 -12.07 -12.96
CA GLU A 24 -17.89 -12.98 -11.82
C GLU A 24 -17.28 -12.27 -10.61
N MET A 25 -16.28 -11.40 -10.83
CA MET A 25 -15.69 -10.60 -9.77
C MET A 25 -16.70 -9.64 -9.14
N MET A 26 -17.50 -8.94 -9.95
CA MET A 26 -18.54 -8.03 -9.45
C MET A 26 -19.60 -8.77 -8.62
N ASN A 27 -19.99 -9.98 -9.02
CA ASN A 27 -20.93 -10.79 -8.24
C ASN A 27 -20.37 -11.15 -6.85
N LEU A 28 -19.09 -11.52 -6.77
CA LEU A 28 -18.43 -11.81 -5.49
C LEU A 28 -18.31 -10.56 -4.61
N ILE A 29 -18.01 -9.40 -5.21
CA ILE A 29 -17.96 -8.12 -4.50
C ILE A 29 -19.34 -7.74 -3.96
N ALA A 30 -20.41 -7.93 -4.75
CA ALA A 30 -21.77 -7.66 -4.32
C ALA A 30 -22.19 -8.59 -3.16
N GLU A 31 -21.86 -9.88 -3.24
CA GLU A 31 -22.10 -10.85 -2.16
C GLU A 31 -21.36 -10.45 -0.87
N LEU A 32 -20.09 -10.05 -0.97
CA LEU A 32 -19.30 -9.58 0.18
C LEU A 32 -19.89 -8.30 0.77
N LEU A 33 -20.24 -7.31 -0.07
CA LEU A 33 -20.85 -6.06 0.38
C LEU A 33 -22.15 -6.33 1.14
N GLN A 34 -23.04 -7.16 0.59
CA GLN A 34 -24.29 -7.54 1.24
C GLN A 34 -24.03 -8.21 2.59
N LYS A 35 -23.07 -9.14 2.66
CA LYS A 35 -22.74 -9.86 3.89
C LYS A 35 -22.16 -8.95 4.97
N CYS A 36 -21.34 -7.98 4.60
CA CYS A 36 -20.77 -7.01 5.55
C CYS A 36 -21.75 -5.88 5.95
N SER A 37 -22.87 -5.75 5.24
CA SER A 37 -23.86 -4.69 5.48
C SER A 37 -25.11 -5.21 6.21
N SER A 38 -25.20 -6.51 6.51
CA SER A 38 -26.31 -7.07 7.28
C SER A 38 -26.27 -6.59 8.74
N ALA A 39 -27.42 -6.66 9.41
CA ALA A 39 -27.50 -6.42 10.84
C ALA A 39 -26.53 -7.33 11.60
N ALA A 40 -25.97 -6.81 12.70
CA ALA A 40 -25.05 -7.55 13.53
C ALA A 40 -25.65 -8.91 13.94
N PRO A 41 -24.88 -9.99 13.87
CA PRO A 41 -25.35 -11.30 14.27
C PRO A 41 -25.62 -11.32 15.77
N SER A 42 -26.44 -12.26 16.22
CA SER A 42 -26.61 -12.51 17.65
C SER A 42 -25.27 -12.85 18.31
N ALA A 43 -25.08 -12.42 19.56
CA ALA A 43 -23.94 -12.83 20.38
C ALA A 43 -23.73 -14.36 20.31
N GLY A 44 -22.50 -14.79 20.04
CA GLY A 44 -22.15 -16.20 19.82
C GLY A 44 -22.14 -16.66 18.35
N LYS A 45 -22.67 -15.87 17.40
CA LYS A 45 -22.58 -16.14 15.95
C LYS A 45 -21.54 -15.30 15.21
N GLU A 46 -20.90 -14.36 15.89
CA GLU A 46 -19.88 -13.46 15.32
C GLU A 46 -18.71 -14.22 14.70
N TRP A 47 -18.26 -15.31 15.34
CA TRP A 47 -17.18 -16.14 14.78
C TRP A 47 -17.61 -16.84 13.49
N GLU A 48 -18.83 -17.36 13.44
CA GLU A 48 -19.38 -17.99 12.25
C GLU A 48 -19.45 -16.97 11.10
N GLU A 49 -19.99 -15.79 11.37
CA GLU A 49 -20.05 -14.71 10.39
C GLU A 49 -18.65 -14.27 9.94
N TYR A 50 -17.71 -14.11 10.86
CA TYR A 50 -16.31 -13.82 10.55
C TYR A 50 -15.70 -14.86 9.60
N THR A 51 -15.91 -16.15 9.86
CA THR A 51 -15.37 -17.21 8.99
C THR A 51 -16.00 -17.17 7.59
N GLN A 52 -17.29 -16.85 7.48
CA GLN A 52 -17.99 -16.67 6.21
C GLN A 52 -17.42 -15.47 5.43
N ILE A 53 -17.27 -14.31 6.08
CA ILE A 53 -16.69 -13.09 5.49
C ILE A 53 -15.24 -13.37 5.04
N ARG A 54 -14.42 -13.97 5.90
CA ARG A 54 -13.04 -14.32 5.57
C ARG A 54 -12.96 -15.29 4.39
N GLY A 55 -13.87 -16.25 4.31
CA GLY A 55 -13.98 -17.17 3.18
C GLY A 55 -14.23 -16.44 1.85
N LEU A 56 -15.14 -15.47 1.84
CA LEU A 56 -15.41 -14.62 0.67
C LEU A 56 -14.21 -13.74 0.31
N VAL A 57 -13.58 -13.08 1.29
CA VAL A 57 -12.38 -12.26 1.07
C VAL A 57 -11.25 -13.09 0.45
N GLU A 58 -10.96 -14.29 0.98
CA GLU A 58 -9.92 -15.14 0.42
C GLU A 58 -10.26 -15.67 -0.98
N LYS A 59 -11.54 -15.95 -1.26
CA LYS A 59 -12.00 -16.34 -2.60
C LYS A 59 -11.77 -15.23 -3.61
N ILE A 60 -12.05 -13.98 -3.25
CA ILE A 60 -11.78 -12.79 -4.07
C ILE A 60 -10.27 -12.60 -4.24
N ARG A 61 -9.50 -12.62 -3.14
CA ARG A 61 -8.06 -12.40 -3.14
C ARG A 61 -7.32 -13.40 -4.04
N LYS A 62 -7.66 -14.69 -3.99
CA LYS A 62 -7.06 -15.74 -4.85
C LYS A 62 -7.36 -15.54 -6.34
N LYS A 63 -8.39 -14.78 -6.68
CA LYS A 63 -8.79 -14.45 -8.05
C LYS A 63 -8.19 -13.12 -8.53
N GLN A 64 -7.59 -12.34 -7.63
CA GLN A 64 -6.90 -11.09 -7.92
C GLN A 64 -5.39 -11.32 -8.06
N LYS A 65 -4.68 -10.34 -8.64
CA LYS A 65 -3.23 -10.40 -8.88
C LYS A 65 -2.39 -9.90 -7.69
N GLY A 66 -3.00 -9.69 -6.51
CA GLY A 66 -2.37 -9.03 -5.37
C GLY A 66 -2.32 -7.51 -5.56
N MET A 67 -1.20 -6.88 -5.21
CA MET A 67 -1.01 -5.43 -5.39
C MET A 67 -1.01 -5.09 -6.89
N SER A 68 -1.77 -4.07 -7.28
CA SER A 68 -1.91 -3.64 -8.68
C SER A 68 -0.65 -2.96 -9.22
N ILE A 69 0.10 -2.28 -8.36
CA ILE A 69 1.35 -1.60 -8.68
C ILE A 69 2.42 -2.20 -7.79
N LEU A 70 3.49 -2.67 -8.42
CA LEU A 70 4.71 -3.13 -7.78
C LEU A 70 5.82 -2.18 -8.20
N PHE A 71 6.69 -1.83 -7.26
CA PHE A 71 7.91 -1.09 -7.53
C PHE A 71 9.06 -2.09 -7.65
N ASP A 72 9.97 -1.86 -8.59
CA ASP A 72 11.16 -2.68 -8.74
C ASP A 72 12.11 -2.47 -7.54
N GLY A 73 12.93 -3.46 -7.21
CA GLY A 73 13.88 -3.34 -6.10
C GLY A 73 13.28 -3.51 -4.71
N SER A 74 14.11 -3.27 -3.70
CA SER A 74 13.82 -3.43 -2.28
C SER A 74 13.33 -2.12 -1.67
N ARG A 75 12.72 -2.18 -0.48
CA ARG A 75 12.23 -0.98 0.22
C ARG A 75 13.36 0.02 0.51
N ASP A 76 14.54 -0.48 0.83
CA ASP A 76 15.72 0.30 1.21
C ASP A 76 16.37 1.04 0.04
N ASP A 77 16.18 0.56 -1.19
CA ASP A 77 16.62 1.27 -2.40
C ASP A 77 15.95 2.66 -2.53
N TYR A 78 14.80 2.87 -1.89
CA TYR A 78 14.00 4.11 -1.97
C TYR A 78 14.23 5.09 -0.82
N PHE A 79 14.97 4.73 0.24
CA PHE A 79 15.23 5.66 1.34
C PHE A 79 16.08 6.88 0.94
N PRO A 80 17.10 6.78 0.06
CA PRO A 80 17.82 7.95 -0.42
C PRO A 80 16.90 8.99 -1.09
N ASP A 81 15.97 8.53 -1.93
CA ASP A 81 15.00 9.40 -2.59
C ASP A 81 14.05 10.07 -1.59
N LEU A 82 13.58 9.31 -0.59
CA LEU A 82 12.77 9.85 0.51
C LEU A 82 13.51 10.97 1.26
N MET A 83 14.79 10.77 1.58
CA MET A 83 15.61 11.75 2.29
C MET A 83 15.87 13.00 1.43
N SER A 84 16.16 12.84 0.13
CA SER A 84 16.32 13.97 -0.80
C SER A 84 15.03 14.78 -0.90
N TRP A 85 13.89 14.13 -1.13
CA TRP A 85 12.60 14.79 -1.22
C TRP A 85 12.20 15.50 0.09
N ALA A 86 12.50 14.88 1.24
CA ALA A 86 12.26 15.49 2.54
C ALA A 86 13.12 16.74 2.76
N GLN A 87 14.40 16.69 2.40
CA GLN A 87 15.32 17.82 2.51
C GLN A 87 14.89 18.98 1.61
N GLU A 88 14.57 18.71 0.35
CA GLU A 88 14.02 19.70 -0.60
C GLU A 88 12.70 20.31 -0.09
N SER A 89 11.94 19.52 0.66
CA SER A 89 10.71 19.96 1.30
C SER A 89 10.92 20.74 2.60
N GLY A 90 12.15 20.83 3.12
CA GLY A 90 12.50 21.59 4.33
C GLY A 90 12.33 20.81 5.64
N ALA A 91 12.25 19.48 5.58
CA ALA A 91 12.32 18.63 6.78
C ALA A 91 13.76 18.47 7.28
N SER A 92 13.88 18.18 8.58
CA SER A 92 15.12 17.71 9.19
C SER A 92 15.52 16.35 8.59
N CYS A 93 16.74 16.26 8.05
CA CYS A 93 17.29 15.04 7.46
C CYS A 93 18.64 14.62 8.06
N ASP A 94 19.07 15.30 9.13
CA ASP A 94 20.37 15.12 9.78
C ASP A 94 20.25 14.47 11.16
N GLY A 95 21.33 13.82 11.61
CA GLY A 95 21.43 13.22 12.94
C GLY A 95 20.76 11.85 13.09
N PHE A 96 20.20 11.30 12.01
CA PHE A 96 19.67 9.94 11.97
C PHE A 96 19.88 9.27 10.60
N THR A 97 19.69 7.96 10.57
CA THR A 97 19.65 7.14 9.35
C THR A 97 18.53 6.11 9.46
N VAL A 98 17.99 5.65 8.33
CA VAL A 98 17.02 4.56 8.31
C VAL A 98 17.75 3.23 8.43
N ALA A 99 17.37 2.40 9.40
CA ALA A 99 17.99 1.10 9.65
C ALA A 99 16.93 0.02 9.89
N ASN A 100 17.26 -1.22 9.58
CA ASN A 100 16.43 -2.39 9.89
C ASN A 100 16.84 -2.97 11.24
N PHE A 101 15.87 -3.13 12.14
CA PHE A 101 16.04 -3.63 13.50
C PHE A 101 15.56 -5.08 13.69
N GLY A 102 15.38 -5.83 12.60
CA GLY A 102 14.92 -7.21 12.67
C GLY A 102 13.43 -7.30 12.95
N THR A 103 13.05 -7.64 14.18
CA THR A 103 11.64 -7.88 14.55
C THR A 103 10.77 -6.63 14.51
N GLU A 104 11.36 -5.47 14.82
CA GLU A 104 10.72 -4.16 14.81
C GLU A 104 10.64 -3.58 13.39
N GLY A 105 11.38 -4.16 12.44
CA GLY A 105 11.47 -3.69 11.06
C GLY A 105 12.30 -2.41 10.92
N TYR A 106 11.95 -1.56 9.95
CA TYR A 106 12.67 -0.32 9.69
C TYR A 106 12.31 0.79 10.69
N GLY A 107 13.33 1.50 11.17
CA GLY A 107 13.18 2.67 12.04
C GLY A 107 14.31 3.67 11.86
N LEU A 108 14.37 4.68 12.74
CA LEU A 108 15.42 5.70 12.73
C LEU A 108 16.50 5.37 13.77
N ARG A 109 17.76 5.33 13.34
CA ARG A 109 18.93 5.20 14.21
C ARG A 109 19.66 6.52 14.28
N ALA A 110 19.90 7.04 15.49
CA ALA A 110 20.70 8.24 15.68
C ALA A 110 22.13 8.04 15.13
N THR A 111 22.67 9.06 14.46
CA THR A 111 24.06 9.09 13.97
C THR A 111 24.96 10.00 14.80
N ARG A 112 24.38 10.61 15.83
CA ARG A 112 25.02 11.44 16.86
C ARG A 112 24.23 11.30 18.16
N ASP A 113 24.78 11.79 19.25
CA ASP A 113 24.01 11.91 20.49
C ASP A 113 22.88 12.92 20.31
N ILE A 114 21.70 12.56 20.80
CA ILE A 114 20.49 13.40 20.83
C ILE A 114 20.07 13.51 22.29
N LYS A 115 19.97 14.73 22.81
CA LYS A 115 19.60 14.94 24.22
C LYS A 115 18.09 14.80 24.40
N ALA A 116 17.69 14.46 25.62
CA ALA A 116 16.28 14.59 26.00
C ALA A 116 15.81 16.03 25.75
N GLU A 117 14.58 16.18 25.25
CA GLU A 117 13.94 17.46 24.89
C GLU A 117 14.57 18.19 23.68
N GLU A 118 15.57 17.62 23.02
CA GLU A 118 16.11 18.18 21.78
C GLU A 118 15.12 18.03 20.63
N LEU A 119 14.77 19.15 19.98
CA LEU A 119 14.03 19.13 18.73
C LEU A 119 14.95 18.70 17.57
N PHE A 120 15.06 17.39 17.36
CA PHE A 120 15.91 16.81 16.31
C PHE A 120 15.16 16.47 15.02
N LEU A 121 13.82 16.44 15.05
CA LEU A 121 12.98 16.07 13.91
C LEU A 121 11.81 17.06 13.73
N TRP A 122 11.65 17.63 12.53
CA TRP A 122 10.49 18.43 12.13
C TRP A 122 10.09 18.13 10.69
N ILE A 123 8.77 18.08 10.45
CA ILE A 123 8.19 17.76 9.14
C ILE A 123 7.23 18.88 8.72
N PRO A 124 7.53 19.63 7.65
CA PRO A 124 6.64 20.64 7.10
C PRO A 124 5.28 20.06 6.65
N ARG A 125 4.18 20.80 6.88
CA ARG A 125 2.81 20.36 6.53
C ARG A 125 2.66 19.93 5.07
N LYS A 126 3.39 20.54 4.13
CA LYS A 126 3.32 20.20 2.70
C LYS A 126 3.76 18.77 2.36
N MET A 127 4.50 18.11 3.26
CA MET A 127 4.91 16.71 3.09
C MET A 127 3.84 15.72 3.56
N LEU A 128 2.81 16.18 4.27
CA LEU A 128 1.78 15.30 4.80
C LEU A 128 0.73 15.00 3.73
N MET A 129 0.31 13.74 3.69
CA MET A 129 -0.93 13.35 3.02
C MET A 129 -2.08 13.56 3.99
N THR A 130 -2.99 14.48 3.68
CA THR A 130 -4.11 14.89 4.53
C THR A 130 -5.44 14.74 3.79
N VAL A 131 -6.57 14.87 4.50
CA VAL A 131 -7.91 14.92 3.89
C VAL A 131 -7.99 16.06 2.86
N GLU A 132 -7.41 17.22 3.19
CA GLU A 132 -7.35 18.38 2.30
C GLU A 132 -6.57 18.06 1.01
N SER A 133 -5.39 17.42 1.11
CA SER A 133 -4.64 17.03 -0.09
C SER A 133 -5.36 15.96 -0.91
N ALA A 134 -6.13 15.07 -0.28
CA ALA A 134 -6.94 14.07 -0.98
C ALA A 134 -8.10 14.70 -1.77
N GLN A 135 -8.82 15.65 -1.17
CA GLN A 135 -9.89 16.42 -1.85
C GLN A 135 -9.37 17.21 -3.05
N ASN A 136 -8.14 17.71 -2.96
CA ASN A 136 -7.49 18.45 -4.05
C ASN A 136 -6.79 17.55 -5.09
N SER A 137 -6.76 16.23 -4.86
CA SER A 137 -6.15 15.26 -5.77
C SER A 137 -7.11 14.79 -6.88
N VAL A 138 -6.66 13.85 -7.71
CA VAL A 138 -7.51 13.15 -8.69
C VAL A 138 -8.72 12.45 -8.04
N MET A 139 -8.59 12.01 -6.79
CA MET A 139 -9.66 11.33 -6.06
C MET A 139 -10.86 12.26 -5.79
N GLY A 140 -10.61 13.50 -5.36
CA GLY A 140 -11.67 14.47 -5.09
C GLY A 140 -12.43 14.93 -6.34
N LYS A 141 -11.78 14.88 -7.52
CA LYS A 141 -12.44 15.17 -8.80
C LYS A 141 -13.45 14.09 -9.21
N GLY A 142 -13.23 12.84 -8.81
CA GLY A 142 -14.10 11.69 -9.14
C GLY A 142 -15.42 11.64 -8.35
N GLY A 143 -15.53 12.34 -7.22
CA GLY A 143 -16.73 12.34 -6.36
C GLY A 143 -17.87 13.24 -6.86
N LYS A 144 -17.67 14.06 -7.89
CA LYS A 144 -18.69 15.00 -8.40
C LYS A 144 -19.71 14.38 -9.37
N GLY A 145 -19.59 13.10 -9.69
CA GLY A 145 -20.48 12.38 -10.63
C GLY A 145 -21.51 11.45 -10.00
N LEU A 146 -21.70 11.50 -8.67
CA LEU A 146 -22.58 10.60 -7.91
C LEU A 146 -23.70 11.33 -7.14
N ASN A 147 -23.98 12.59 -7.47
CA ASN A 147 -25.16 13.32 -6.99
C ASN A 147 -26.19 13.46 -8.12
#